data_AF-A0AAD3HN08-F1
#
_entry.id   AF-A0AAD3HN08-F1
#
_cell.length_a   1.000
_cell.length_b   1.000
_cell.length_c   1.000
_cell.angle_alpha   90.00
_cell.angle_beta   90.00
_cell.angle_gamma   90.00
#
_symmetry.space_group_name_H-M   'P 1'
#
loop_
_entity.id
_entity.type
_entity.pdbx_description
1 polymer ?
#
loop_
_entity_poly.entity_id
_entity_poly.type
_entity_poly.pdbx_seq_one_letter_code
_entity_poly.pdbx_strand_id
1 'polypeptide(L)'
;FFQAFDVASLNLLQLGISCRYTGYVQPHLHFTLFPQYSCAKAPHILHAIVSGLCLMLFVAIALLLNMAEVEVNPKSRRPLALGHSGAEVAAFAIKVLLTLVNVFFGWRRVAACFYLVLSLALAYQYLRWSPHLVAWVNYLKTGVSTTVVWCAATLMLLVFEPGVKQQDRDHWSKLTTVLMLSGLAPAFGAGVLMSHGIIRRMTGGAIKSVTNAKPECQGKDLLDLNDPRDIEIVARCCRVWKDMYTLDPDGVNKALQLIQAGLAMFPASAYMVLLHANFMIDVLGVSQSGSRRIEDARKLNPGVMCRFMMFVRQQQATQKAAGHSANDGANMDLLGYVEYQRKQRMVLRLHREALQAMCNFWKALDVSTVSFTQLSKALGKIESSVSQAQAAYRVVLESYGNNPKLVRLYGKFLQNIKNDPWGASEYFAQADRLEEIKNTVSDGPLLPDGTPLGRMDEMDVAVLVLNSTGEIQM
;
A
#
# COMPACT_ATOMS: atom_id res chain seq x y z
N PHE A 1 -6.84 -8.89 -4.29
CA PHE A 1 -7.80 -9.84 -4.87
C PHE A 1 -7.99 -9.56 -6.37
N PHE A 2 -8.41 -8.35 -6.76
CA PHE A 2 -8.62 -7.98 -8.17
C PHE A 2 -7.39 -8.19 -9.09
N GLN A 3 -6.20 -7.72 -8.72
CA GLN A 3 -5.00 -7.87 -9.56
C GLN A 3 -4.61 -9.31 -9.95
N ALA A 4 -5.00 -10.32 -9.16
CA ALA A 4 -4.71 -11.72 -9.46
C ALA A 4 -5.71 -12.31 -10.47
N PHE A 5 -6.91 -11.73 -10.56
CA PHE A 5 -8.00 -12.22 -11.41
C PHE A 5 -7.97 -11.59 -12.81
N ASP A 6 -7.21 -10.52 -13.02
CA ASP A 6 -7.23 -9.76 -14.26
C ASP A 6 -6.76 -10.59 -15.47
N VAL A 7 -5.65 -11.32 -15.35
CA VAL A 7 -5.12 -12.12 -16.47
C VAL A 7 -6.05 -13.30 -16.81
N ALA A 8 -6.64 -13.93 -15.79
CA ALA A 8 -7.59 -15.02 -16.00
C ALA A 8 -8.89 -14.52 -16.66
N SER A 9 -9.40 -13.36 -16.22
CA SER A 9 -10.57 -12.70 -16.81
C SER A 9 -10.31 -12.26 -18.24
N LEU A 10 -9.13 -11.70 -18.52
CA LEU A 10 -8.72 -11.35 -19.88
C LEU A 10 -8.72 -12.59 -20.78
N ASN A 11 -8.13 -13.70 -20.34
CA ASN A 11 -8.11 -14.94 -21.14
C ASN A 11 -9.52 -15.49 -21.38
N LEU A 12 -10.41 -15.42 -20.38
CA LEU A 12 -11.80 -15.85 -20.52
C LEU A 12 -12.57 -14.99 -21.54
N LEU A 13 -12.43 -13.66 -21.46
CA LEU A 13 -13.02 -12.70 -22.40
C LEU A 13 -12.37 -12.73 -23.78
N GLN A 14 -11.18 -13.32 -23.91
CA GLN A 14 -10.54 -13.55 -25.20
C GLN A 14 -11.04 -14.81 -25.90
N LEU A 15 -11.68 -15.75 -25.17
CA LEU A 15 -12.16 -17.00 -25.75
C LEU A 15 -13.14 -16.76 -26.91
N GLY A 16 -14.06 -15.80 -26.76
CA GLY A 16 -15.05 -15.47 -27.79
C GLY A 16 -14.46 -14.83 -29.06
N ILE A 17 -13.24 -14.29 -28.99
CA ILE A 17 -12.52 -13.69 -30.12
C ILE A 17 -11.34 -14.56 -30.58
N SER A 18 -11.15 -15.77 -30.04
CA SER A 18 -10.01 -16.64 -30.34
C SER A 18 -10.21 -17.40 -31.66
N CYS A 19 -10.14 -16.66 -32.77
CA CYS A 19 -10.27 -17.19 -34.12
C CYS A 19 -8.93 -17.20 -34.85
N ARG A 20 -8.78 -18.10 -35.82
CA ARG A 20 -7.61 -18.14 -36.71
C ARG A 20 -7.67 -16.98 -37.71
N TYR A 21 -7.26 -15.79 -37.29
CA TYR A 21 -7.21 -14.61 -38.16
C TYR A 21 -6.01 -14.64 -39.11
N THR A 22 -4.84 -15.06 -38.62
CA THR A 22 -3.59 -15.10 -39.38
C THR A 22 -2.91 -16.46 -39.23
N GLY A 23 -1.88 -16.75 -40.03
CA GLY A 23 -1.10 -17.99 -39.95
C GLY A 23 -1.10 -18.82 -41.24
N TYR A 24 -0.35 -19.94 -41.23
CA TYR A 24 -0.23 -20.83 -42.40
C TYR A 24 -1.39 -21.83 -42.53
N VAL A 25 -2.17 -22.04 -41.48
CA VAL A 25 -3.20 -23.07 -41.41
C VAL A 25 -4.53 -22.50 -41.92
N GLN A 26 -5.00 -23.05 -43.04
CA GLN A 26 -6.34 -22.80 -43.58
C GLN A 26 -7.35 -23.86 -43.07
N PRO A 27 -8.66 -23.56 -43.02
CA PRO A 27 -9.30 -22.28 -43.36
C PRO A 27 -9.18 -21.20 -42.26
N HIS A 28 -9.07 -19.94 -42.67
CA HIS A 28 -9.12 -18.77 -41.78
C HIS A 28 -10.53 -18.54 -41.22
N LEU A 29 -10.65 -17.71 -40.18
CA LEU A 29 -11.93 -17.40 -39.51
C LEU A 29 -12.65 -18.64 -38.96
N HIS A 30 -11.88 -19.63 -38.51
CA HIS A 30 -12.38 -20.78 -37.77
C HIS A 30 -11.85 -20.76 -36.34
N PHE A 31 -12.63 -21.35 -35.43
CA PHE A 31 -12.28 -21.35 -34.01
C PHE A 31 -11.02 -22.17 -33.76
N THR A 32 -10.12 -21.67 -32.90
CA THR A 32 -8.82 -22.31 -32.69
C THR A 32 -8.95 -23.68 -32.02
N LEU A 33 -9.84 -23.80 -31.03
CA LEU A 33 -10.10 -25.01 -30.25
C LEU A 33 -11.00 -26.01 -30.99
N PHE A 34 -11.94 -25.51 -31.81
CA PHE A 34 -12.93 -26.30 -32.54
C PHE A 34 -12.96 -25.89 -34.02
N PRO A 35 -12.03 -26.43 -34.84
CA PRO A 35 -11.84 -25.98 -36.22
C PRO A 35 -13.06 -26.20 -37.12
N GLN A 36 -14.00 -27.06 -36.71
CA GLN A 36 -15.25 -27.31 -37.43
C GLN A 36 -16.23 -26.13 -37.43
N TYR A 37 -16.08 -25.18 -36.51
CA TYR A 37 -16.98 -24.02 -36.42
C TYR A 37 -16.34 -22.77 -37.02
N SER A 38 -17.06 -22.13 -37.93
CA SER A 38 -16.67 -20.84 -38.51
C SER A 38 -17.04 -19.70 -37.56
N CYS A 39 -16.07 -18.83 -37.28
CA CYS A 39 -16.25 -17.63 -36.48
C CYS A 39 -17.10 -16.55 -37.17
N ALA A 40 -17.26 -16.63 -38.50
CA ALA A 40 -18.04 -15.68 -39.29
C ALA A 40 -19.53 -16.04 -39.38
N LYS A 41 -19.95 -17.18 -38.82
CA LYS A 41 -21.34 -17.64 -38.84
C LYS A 41 -21.99 -17.46 -37.47
N ALA A 42 -23.30 -17.20 -37.47
CA ALA A 42 -24.11 -17.30 -36.27
C ALA A 42 -24.12 -18.76 -35.76
N PRO A 43 -24.09 -19.00 -34.43
CA PRO A 43 -24.22 -18.04 -33.34
C PRO A 43 -22.90 -17.39 -32.86
N HIS A 44 -21.74 -17.81 -33.36
CA HIS A 44 -20.43 -17.40 -32.83
C HIS A 44 -20.17 -15.89 -32.97
N ILE A 45 -20.63 -15.26 -34.07
CA ILE A 45 -20.42 -13.83 -34.29
C ILE A 45 -20.99 -12.95 -33.16
N LEU A 46 -22.12 -13.34 -32.57
CA LEU A 46 -22.73 -12.64 -31.43
C LEU A 46 -21.84 -12.77 -30.19
N HIS A 47 -21.34 -13.97 -29.91
CA HIS A 47 -20.41 -14.19 -28.82
C HIS A 47 -19.12 -13.38 -29.00
N ALA A 48 -18.55 -13.33 -30.21
CA ALA A 48 -17.35 -12.55 -30.49
C ALA A 48 -17.54 -11.04 -30.25
N ILE A 49 -18.68 -10.47 -30.67
CA ILE A 49 -19.01 -9.05 -30.46
C ILE A 49 -19.15 -8.75 -28.97
N VAL A 50 -19.95 -9.56 -28.24
CA VAL A 50 -20.15 -9.37 -26.80
C VAL A 50 -18.83 -9.52 -26.05
N SER A 51 -18.02 -10.52 -26.39
CA SER A 51 -16.71 -10.75 -25.79
C SER A 51 -15.76 -9.56 -26.02
N GLY A 52 -15.75 -9.00 -27.24
CA GLY A 52 -14.94 -7.83 -27.58
C GLY A 52 -15.35 -6.57 -26.81
N LEU A 53 -16.66 -6.29 -26.71
CA LEU A 53 -17.18 -5.16 -25.93
C LEU A 53 -16.88 -5.31 -24.43
N CYS A 54 -17.13 -6.50 -23.88
CA CYS A 54 -16.81 -6.80 -22.48
C CYS A 54 -15.31 -6.72 -22.20
N LEU A 55 -14.45 -7.15 -23.13
CA LEU A 55 -12.99 -7.04 -23.01
C LEU A 55 -12.54 -5.57 -22.96
N MET A 56 -13.07 -4.73 -23.85
CA MET A 56 -12.76 -3.30 -23.85
C MET A 56 -13.20 -2.62 -22.55
N LEU A 57 -14.41 -2.92 -22.08
CA LEU A 57 -14.92 -2.41 -20.80
C LEU A 57 -14.06 -2.89 -19.63
N PHE A 58 -13.72 -4.18 -19.60
CA PHE A 58 -12.88 -4.76 -18.56
C PHE A 58 -11.50 -4.09 -18.50
N VAL A 59 -10.83 -3.92 -19.65
CA VAL A 59 -9.52 -3.25 -19.72
C VAL A 59 -9.63 -1.81 -19.24
N ALA A 60 -10.67 -1.07 -19.62
CA ALA A 60 -10.88 0.30 -19.17
C ALA A 60 -11.07 0.38 -17.64
N ILE A 61 -11.92 -0.47 -17.06
CA ILE A 61 -12.15 -0.53 -15.61
C ILE A 61 -10.86 -0.93 -14.88
N ALA A 62 -10.15 -1.94 -15.37
CA ALA A 62 -8.91 -2.41 -14.74
C ALA A 62 -7.80 -1.35 -14.78
N LEU A 63 -7.67 -0.58 -15.87
CA LEU A 63 -6.75 0.56 -15.93
C LEU A 63 -7.10 1.64 -14.89
N LEU A 64 -8.39 1.95 -14.73
CA LEU A 64 -8.87 2.90 -13.72
C LEU A 64 -8.64 2.39 -12.28
N LEU A 65 -8.86 1.10 -12.02
CA LEU A 65 -8.58 0.50 -10.71
C LEU A 65 -7.09 0.53 -10.38
N ASN A 66 -6.20 0.21 -11.33
CA ASN A 66 -4.75 0.33 -11.13
C ASN A 66 -4.31 1.79 -10.93
N MET A 67 -5.01 2.75 -11.54
CA MET A 67 -4.81 4.18 -11.25
C MET A 67 -5.26 4.53 -9.82
N ALA A 68 -6.34 3.93 -9.34
CA ALA A 68 -6.94 4.19 -8.03
C ALA A 68 -6.08 3.71 -6.84
N GLU A 69 -5.18 2.74 -7.05
CA GLU A 69 -4.28 2.21 -6.03
C GLU A 69 -3.14 3.17 -5.61
N VAL A 70 -3.13 4.41 -6.10
CA VAL A 70 -2.14 5.41 -5.68
C VAL A 70 -2.29 5.71 -4.18
N GLU A 71 -1.19 5.52 -3.45
CA GLU A 71 -1.13 5.82 -2.03
C GLU A 71 -0.39 7.14 -1.85
N VAL A 72 -1.14 8.10 -1.38
CA VAL A 72 -0.62 9.44 -1.16
C VAL A 72 0.22 9.50 0.12
N ASN A 73 -0.04 8.62 1.11
CA ASN A 73 0.69 8.56 2.37
C ASN A 73 2.06 7.86 2.24
N PRO A 74 3.19 8.61 2.34
CA PRO A 74 4.53 8.05 2.18
C PRO A 74 4.96 7.11 3.31
N LYS A 75 4.20 7.04 4.42
CA LYS A 75 4.40 6.12 5.55
C LYS A 75 3.65 4.80 5.38
N SER A 76 2.81 4.67 4.36
CA SER A 76 1.99 3.48 4.19
C SER A 76 2.86 2.23 4.05
N ARG A 77 2.53 1.20 4.84
CA ARG A 77 3.17 -0.13 4.80
C ARG A 77 2.28 -1.17 4.10
N ARG A 78 1.21 -0.73 3.45
CA ARG A 78 0.32 -1.62 2.70
C ARG A 78 1.12 -2.21 1.52
N PRO A 79 1.13 -3.53 1.32
CA PRO A 79 1.92 -4.15 0.25
C PRO A 79 1.62 -3.58 -1.15
N LEU A 80 0.35 -3.23 -1.41
CA LEU A 80 -0.11 -2.69 -2.69
C LEU A 80 -0.06 -1.15 -2.76
N ALA A 81 0.53 -0.46 -1.78
CA ALA A 81 0.63 0.99 -1.82
C ALA A 81 1.59 1.45 -2.93
N LEU A 82 1.09 2.24 -3.88
CA LEU A 82 1.87 2.77 -4.99
C LEU A 82 2.26 4.23 -4.74
N GLY A 83 3.56 4.56 -4.85
CA GLY A 83 4.01 5.96 -4.80
C GLY A 83 3.73 6.74 -6.09
N HIS A 84 3.55 6.01 -7.20
CA HIS A 84 3.15 6.56 -8.50
C HIS A 84 2.44 5.46 -9.32
N SER A 85 1.16 5.63 -9.65
CA SER A 85 0.35 4.60 -10.32
C SER A 85 0.70 4.39 -11.81
N GLY A 86 1.23 5.40 -12.50
CA GLY A 86 1.48 5.30 -13.95
C GLY A 86 2.42 4.17 -14.37
N ALA A 87 3.34 3.72 -13.52
CA ALA A 87 4.20 2.59 -13.86
C ALA A 87 3.45 1.25 -13.86
N GLU A 88 2.51 1.04 -12.91
CA GLU A 88 1.62 -0.12 -12.91
C GLU A 88 0.61 -0.07 -14.03
N VAL A 89 0.04 1.10 -14.34
CA VAL A 89 -0.89 1.28 -15.48
C VAL A 89 -0.21 0.86 -16.79
N ALA A 90 1.03 1.29 -17.02
CA ALA A 90 1.81 0.88 -18.18
C ALA A 90 2.15 -0.62 -18.16
N ALA A 91 2.55 -1.17 -17.01
CA ALA A 91 2.82 -2.60 -16.86
C ALA A 91 1.56 -3.45 -17.14
N PHE A 92 0.39 -2.97 -16.70
CA PHE A 92 -0.90 -3.61 -16.98
C PHE A 92 -1.23 -3.58 -18.47
N ALA A 93 -1.05 -2.44 -19.14
CA ALA A 93 -1.24 -2.34 -20.59
C ALA A 93 -0.34 -3.34 -21.36
N ILE A 94 0.92 -3.50 -20.94
CA ILE A 94 1.84 -4.50 -21.52
C ILE A 94 1.31 -5.93 -21.29
N LYS A 95 0.77 -6.25 -20.09
CA LYS A 95 0.17 -7.56 -19.81
C LYS A 95 -1.06 -7.84 -20.69
N VAL A 96 -1.90 -6.84 -20.94
CA VAL A 96 -3.03 -6.96 -21.87
C VAL A 96 -2.54 -7.26 -23.28
N LEU A 97 -1.49 -6.58 -23.74
CA LEU A 97 -0.89 -6.87 -25.05
C LEU A 97 -0.32 -8.29 -25.11
N LEU A 98 0.35 -8.76 -24.05
CA LEU A 98 0.88 -10.13 -23.97
C LEU A 98 -0.23 -11.19 -24.16
N THR A 99 -1.41 -11.01 -23.54
CA THR A 99 -2.50 -11.99 -23.71
C THR A 99 -3.10 -11.95 -25.11
N LEU A 100 -3.11 -10.78 -25.76
CA LEU A 100 -3.63 -10.62 -27.13
C LEU A 100 -2.73 -11.15 -28.25
N VAL A 101 -1.44 -11.41 -27.99
CA VAL A 101 -0.49 -11.88 -29.03
C VAL A 101 -1.02 -13.16 -29.72
N ASN A 102 -1.39 -14.18 -28.95
CA ASN A 102 -1.89 -15.45 -29.51
C ASN A 102 -3.29 -15.33 -30.14
N VAL A 103 -4.04 -14.28 -29.82
CA VAL A 103 -5.36 -14.04 -30.43
C VAL A 103 -5.20 -13.55 -31.86
N PHE A 104 -4.30 -12.59 -32.11
CA PHE A 104 -4.17 -11.96 -33.42
C PHE A 104 -3.08 -12.57 -34.32
N PHE A 105 -2.03 -13.16 -33.74
CA PHE A 105 -0.89 -13.70 -34.48
C PHE A 105 -0.87 -15.24 -34.46
N GLY A 106 -1.23 -15.87 -35.58
CA GLY A 106 -1.15 -17.32 -35.75
C GLY A 106 0.24 -17.82 -36.19
N TRP A 107 1.15 -16.92 -36.58
CA TRP A 107 2.53 -17.29 -36.90
C TRP A 107 3.36 -17.47 -35.63
N ARG A 108 3.65 -18.73 -35.27
CA ARG A 108 4.36 -19.09 -34.03
C ARG A 108 5.70 -18.35 -33.85
N ARG A 109 6.48 -18.19 -34.93
CA ARG A 109 7.78 -17.46 -34.90
C ARG A 109 7.60 -15.98 -34.57
N VAL A 110 6.63 -15.33 -35.21
CA VAL A 110 6.33 -13.90 -34.99
C VAL A 110 5.77 -13.69 -33.59
N ALA A 111 4.84 -14.54 -33.16
CA ALA A 111 4.26 -14.50 -31.82
C ALA A 111 5.35 -14.65 -30.73
N ALA A 112 6.29 -15.58 -30.90
CA ALA A 112 7.41 -15.75 -29.96
C ALA A 112 8.30 -14.49 -29.86
N CYS A 113 8.57 -13.80 -30.98
CA CYS A 113 9.29 -12.53 -30.97
C CYS A 113 8.53 -11.44 -30.18
N PHE A 114 7.21 -11.32 -30.40
CA PHE A 114 6.39 -10.37 -29.64
C PHE A 114 6.36 -10.68 -28.15
N TYR A 115 6.24 -11.95 -27.77
CA TYR A 115 6.33 -12.38 -26.37
C TYR A 115 7.66 -11.96 -25.73
N LEU A 116 8.78 -12.12 -26.43
CA LEU A 116 10.09 -11.71 -25.92
C LEU A 116 10.19 -10.19 -25.76
N VAL A 117 9.78 -9.42 -26.78
CA VAL A 117 9.85 -7.94 -26.72
C VAL A 117 8.96 -7.38 -25.61
N LEU A 118 7.72 -7.86 -25.50
CA LEU A 118 6.78 -7.40 -24.48
C LEU A 118 7.17 -7.84 -23.06
N SER A 119 7.72 -9.05 -22.91
CA SER A 119 8.22 -9.50 -21.60
C SER A 119 9.45 -8.69 -21.15
N LEU A 120 10.37 -8.35 -22.07
CA LEU A 120 11.49 -7.47 -21.78
C LEU A 120 11.01 -6.06 -21.40
N ALA A 121 10.04 -5.52 -22.11
CA ALA A 121 9.41 -4.23 -21.77
C ALA A 121 8.77 -4.27 -20.37
N LEU A 122 8.09 -5.36 -20.02
CA LEU A 122 7.49 -5.55 -18.70
C LEU A 122 8.55 -5.61 -17.60
N ALA A 123 9.62 -6.38 -17.81
CA ALA A 123 10.72 -6.50 -16.86
C ALA A 123 11.45 -5.16 -16.67
N TYR A 124 11.71 -4.43 -17.76
CA TYR A 124 12.28 -3.09 -17.72
C TYR A 124 11.40 -2.12 -16.91
N GLN A 125 10.09 -2.16 -17.13
CA GLN A 125 9.15 -1.29 -16.44
C GLN A 125 9.18 -1.48 -14.91
N TYR A 126 9.21 -2.73 -14.44
CA TYR A 126 9.30 -3.02 -13.02
C TYR A 126 10.68 -2.70 -12.44
N LEU A 127 11.75 -2.98 -13.19
CA LEU A 127 13.12 -2.76 -12.74
C LEU A 127 13.46 -1.27 -12.62
N ARG A 128 13.01 -0.46 -13.59
CA ARG A 128 13.33 0.98 -13.67
C ARG A 128 12.55 1.82 -12.67
N TRP A 129 11.26 1.53 -12.46
CA TRP A 129 10.35 2.44 -11.76
C TRP A 129 9.98 2.03 -10.34
N SER A 130 10.13 0.75 -9.96
CA SER A 130 9.91 0.25 -8.57
C SER A 130 8.72 0.92 -7.84
N PRO A 131 7.48 0.75 -8.35
CA PRO A 131 6.36 1.63 -8.03
C PRO A 131 5.78 1.48 -6.61
N HIS A 132 6.02 0.36 -5.93
CA HIS A 132 5.43 0.09 -4.62
C HIS A 132 6.24 0.75 -3.51
N LEU A 133 5.58 1.35 -2.52
CA LEU A 133 6.26 1.96 -1.37
C LEU A 133 7.05 0.93 -0.55
N VAL A 134 6.63 -0.33 -0.59
CA VAL A 134 7.27 -1.43 0.15
C VAL A 134 8.30 -2.16 -0.73
N ALA A 135 9.56 -2.17 -0.30
CA ALA A 135 10.69 -2.65 -1.10
C ALA A 135 10.56 -4.13 -1.52
N TRP A 136 10.13 -5.02 -0.63
CA TRP A 136 10.04 -6.46 -0.92
C TRP A 136 9.03 -6.78 -2.05
N VAL A 137 7.99 -5.96 -2.19
CA VAL A 137 6.98 -6.14 -3.26
C VAL A 137 7.57 -5.81 -4.61
N ASN A 138 8.43 -4.79 -4.69
CA ASN A 138 9.15 -4.47 -5.91
C ASN A 138 10.09 -5.62 -6.31
N TYR A 139 10.83 -6.19 -5.36
CA TYR A 139 11.69 -7.36 -5.63
C TYR A 139 10.90 -8.57 -6.13
N LEU A 140 9.74 -8.84 -5.52
CA LEU A 140 8.86 -9.92 -5.95
C LEU A 140 8.36 -9.70 -7.38
N LYS A 141 7.86 -8.49 -7.70
CA LYS A 141 7.35 -8.15 -9.04
C LYS A 141 8.43 -8.21 -10.10
N THR A 142 9.64 -7.70 -9.82
CA THR A 142 10.78 -7.79 -10.75
C THR A 142 11.26 -9.23 -10.94
N GLY A 143 11.25 -10.03 -9.88
CA GLY A 143 11.54 -11.46 -9.94
C GLY A 143 10.57 -12.18 -10.88
N VAL A 144 9.26 -12.02 -10.67
CA VAL A 144 8.22 -12.63 -11.52
C VAL A 144 8.34 -12.17 -12.98
N SER A 145 8.54 -10.88 -13.24
CA SER A 145 8.67 -10.39 -14.62
C SER A 145 9.92 -10.94 -15.33
N THR A 146 11.02 -11.14 -14.59
CA THR A 146 12.25 -11.75 -15.14
C THR A 146 12.02 -13.23 -15.46
N THR A 147 11.25 -13.94 -14.64
CA THR A 147 10.82 -15.31 -14.95
C THR A 147 9.97 -15.37 -16.22
N VAL A 148 9.10 -14.38 -16.47
CA VAL A 148 8.33 -14.30 -17.73
C VAL A 148 9.25 -14.10 -18.95
N VAL A 149 10.30 -13.27 -18.82
CA VAL A 149 11.33 -13.12 -19.86
C VAL A 149 12.03 -14.44 -20.14
N TRP A 150 12.39 -15.19 -19.09
CA TRP A 150 13.00 -16.51 -19.24
C TRP A 150 12.09 -17.48 -20.01
N CYS A 151 10.81 -17.55 -19.66
CA CYS A 151 9.83 -18.36 -20.40
C CYS A 151 9.74 -17.93 -21.87
N ALA A 152 9.70 -16.63 -22.16
CA ALA A 152 9.66 -16.12 -23.53
C ALA A 152 10.95 -16.42 -24.32
N ALA A 153 12.11 -16.36 -23.67
CA ALA A 153 13.39 -16.75 -24.28
C ALA A 153 13.44 -18.25 -24.59
N THR A 154 12.96 -19.10 -23.67
CA THR A 154 12.87 -20.55 -23.92
C THR A 154 11.85 -20.88 -25.01
N LEU A 155 10.77 -20.12 -25.13
CA LEU A 155 9.81 -20.24 -26.23
C LEU A 155 10.47 -19.90 -27.59
N MET A 156 11.32 -18.88 -27.64
CA MET A 156 12.11 -18.58 -28.84
C MET A 156 13.02 -19.75 -29.24
N LEU A 157 13.72 -20.35 -28.27
CA LEU A 157 14.55 -21.54 -28.53
C LEU A 157 13.72 -22.72 -29.05
N LEU A 158 12.52 -22.93 -28.48
CA LEU A 158 11.62 -24.00 -28.90
C LEU A 158 11.10 -23.79 -30.33
N VAL A 159 10.76 -22.56 -30.71
CA VAL A 159 10.09 -22.25 -31.98
C VAL A 159 11.04 -22.13 -33.17
N PHE A 160 12.29 -21.69 -32.94
CA PHE A 160 13.27 -21.54 -34.01
C PHE A 160 14.10 -22.80 -34.27
N GLU A 161 14.10 -23.77 -33.35
CA GLU A 161 14.77 -25.09 -33.50
C GLU A 161 16.18 -25.00 -34.12
N PRO A 162 17.10 -24.17 -33.58
CA PRO A 162 18.38 -23.91 -34.24
C PRO A 162 19.20 -25.21 -34.37
N GLY A 163 19.42 -25.66 -35.61
CA GLY A 163 20.29 -26.81 -35.90
C GLY A 163 19.71 -28.20 -35.61
N VAL A 164 18.40 -28.32 -35.33
CA VAL A 164 17.76 -29.60 -34.99
C VAL A 164 17.26 -30.31 -36.25
N LYS A 165 17.64 -31.59 -36.43
CA LYS A 165 17.11 -32.45 -37.49
C LYS A 165 15.71 -32.95 -37.12
N GLN A 166 14.87 -33.22 -38.12
CA GLN A 166 13.46 -33.60 -37.93
C GLN A 166 13.25 -34.80 -36.98
N GLN A 167 14.23 -35.71 -36.92
CA GLN A 167 14.21 -36.92 -36.08
C GLN A 167 14.41 -36.64 -34.57
N ASP A 168 15.01 -35.51 -34.21
CA ASP A 168 15.38 -35.17 -32.82
C ASP A 168 14.42 -34.16 -32.16
N ARG A 169 13.33 -33.77 -32.83
CA ARG A 169 12.38 -32.76 -32.34
C ARG A 169 11.75 -33.12 -30.98
N ASP A 170 11.40 -34.38 -30.80
CA ASP A 170 10.80 -34.84 -29.54
C ASP A 170 11.80 -34.77 -28.38
N HIS A 171 13.08 -35.03 -28.65
CA HIS A 171 14.14 -34.87 -27.66
C HIS A 171 14.39 -33.39 -27.35
N TRP A 172 14.43 -32.55 -28.38
CA TRP A 172 14.60 -31.10 -28.24
C TRP A 172 13.50 -30.44 -27.41
N SER A 173 12.24 -30.80 -27.66
CA SER A 173 11.09 -30.26 -26.91
C SER A 173 11.14 -30.65 -25.43
N LYS A 174 11.49 -31.90 -25.11
CA LYS A 174 11.70 -32.37 -23.73
C LYS A 174 12.84 -31.62 -23.04
N LEU A 175 13.99 -31.49 -23.71
CA LEU A 175 15.14 -30.77 -23.19
C LEU A 175 14.81 -29.30 -22.91
N THR A 176 14.13 -28.64 -23.85
CA THR A 176 13.73 -27.22 -23.71
C THR A 176 12.72 -27.03 -22.60
N THR A 177 11.82 -27.99 -22.37
CA THR A 177 10.85 -27.96 -21.27
C THR A 177 11.55 -28.09 -19.91
N VAL A 178 12.53 -28.99 -19.79
CA VAL A 178 13.36 -29.12 -18.57
C VAL A 178 14.18 -27.86 -18.34
N LEU A 179 14.74 -27.26 -19.39
CA LEU A 179 15.48 -25.99 -19.31
C LEU A 179 14.56 -24.85 -18.82
N MET A 180 13.35 -24.75 -19.38
CA MET A 180 12.35 -23.78 -18.93
C MET A 180 12.07 -23.93 -17.43
N LEU A 181 11.73 -25.14 -16.97
CA LEU A 181 11.36 -25.42 -15.58
C LEU A 181 12.52 -25.18 -14.61
N SER A 182 13.71 -25.69 -14.92
CA SER A 182 14.89 -25.54 -14.06
C SER A 182 15.38 -24.10 -13.96
N GLY A 183 15.19 -23.29 -15.00
CA GLY A 183 15.57 -21.87 -15.01
C GLY A 183 14.59 -20.91 -14.34
N LEU A 184 13.38 -21.35 -13.94
CA LEU A 184 12.38 -20.46 -13.31
C LEU A 184 12.89 -19.81 -12.01
N ALA A 185 13.43 -20.63 -11.10
CA ALA A 185 13.91 -20.15 -9.80
C ALA A 185 15.20 -19.32 -9.92
N PRO A 186 16.21 -19.71 -10.71
CA PRO A 186 17.37 -18.86 -11.00
C PRO A 186 16.99 -17.52 -11.64
N ALA A 187 16.07 -17.51 -12.62
CA ALA A 187 15.61 -16.28 -13.26
C ALA A 187 14.89 -15.36 -12.28
N PHE A 188 14.06 -15.92 -11.40
CA PHE A 188 13.41 -15.18 -10.32
C PHE A 188 14.44 -14.52 -9.38
N GLY A 189 15.42 -15.31 -8.91
CA GLY A 189 16.49 -14.83 -8.04
C GLY A 189 17.33 -13.74 -8.69
N ALA A 190 17.67 -13.89 -9.97
CA ALA A 190 18.38 -12.86 -10.74
C ALA A 190 17.58 -11.55 -10.80
N GLY A 191 16.27 -11.62 -11.06
CA GLY A 191 15.38 -10.44 -11.05
C GLY A 191 15.33 -9.72 -9.69
N VAL A 192 15.30 -10.47 -8.60
CA VAL A 192 15.35 -9.92 -7.23
C VAL A 192 16.69 -9.22 -6.97
N LEU A 193 17.81 -9.87 -7.29
CA LEU A 193 19.16 -9.34 -7.06
C LEU A 193 19.43 -8.10 -7.92
N MET A 194 18.99 -8.09 -9.18
CA MET A 194 19.11 -6.92 -10.06
C MET A 194 18.35 -5.71 -9.49
N SER A 195 17.10 -5.90 -9.08
CA SER A 195 16.28 -4.84 -8.48
C SER A 195 16.91 -4.29 -7.20
N HIS A 196 17.38 -5.20 -6.34
CA HIS A 196 18.08 -4.84 -5.11
C HIS A 196 19.36 -4.04 -5.37
N GLY A 197 20.18 -4.49 -6.33
CA GLY A 197 21.43 -3.83 -6.70
C GLY A 197 21.21 -2.43 -7.28
N ILE A 198 20.23 -2.26 -8.17
CA ILE A 198 19.91 -0.97 -8.80
C ILE A 198 19.42 0.05 -7.75
N ILE A 199 18.45 -0.34 -6.91
CA ILE A 199 17.92 0.56 -5.87
C ILE A 199 19.02 0.96 -4.89
N ARG A 200 19.88 0.02 -4.47
CA ARG A 200 21.01 0.32 -3.59
C ARG A 200 22.03 1.23 -4.23
N ARG A 201 22.36 1.02 -5.52
CA ARG A 201 23.32 1.85 -6.25
C ARG A 201 22.79 3.28 -6.40
N MET A 202 21.54 3.44 -6.82
CA MET A 202 20.90 4.75 -6.96
C MET A 202 20.83 5.49 -5.62
N THR A 203 20.35 4.81 -4.58
CA THR A 203 20.20 5.40 -3.24
C THR A 203 21.56 5.77 -2.64
N GLY A 204 22.53 4.87 -2.73
CA GLY A 204 23.88 5.10 -2.24
C GLY A 204 24.60 6.23 -2.97
N GLY A 205 24.42 6.36 -4.29
CA GLY A 205 24.97 7.46 -5.08
C GLY A 205 24.37 8.81 -4.68
N ALA A 206 23.04 8.90 -4.61
CA ALA A 206 22.34 10.14 -4.27
C ALA A 206 22.59 10.60 -2.82
N ILE A 207 22.63 9.67 -1.85
CA ILE A 207 22.96 10.03 -0.45
C ILE A 207 24.40 10.54 -0.36
N LYS A 208 25.35 9.89 -1.05
CA LYS A 208 26.75 10.33 -1.06
C LYS A 208 26.90 11.73 -1.67
N SER A 209 26.18 12.01 -2.76
CA SER A 209 26.27 13.30 -3.42
C SER A 209 25.68 14.42 -2.56
N VAL A 210 24.55 14.19 -1.88
CA VAL A 210 23.98 15.15 -0.91
C VAL A 210 24.89 15.35 0.30
N THR A 211 25.50 14.28 0.82
CA THR A 211 26.39 14.38 2.00
C THR A 211 27.68 15.14 1.70
N ASN A 212 28.21 15.01 0.48
CA ASN A 212 29.46 15.63 0.07
C ASN A 212 29.28 17.02 -0.56
N ALA A 213 28.05 17.50 -0.66
CA ALA A 213 27.73 18.75 -1.31
C ALA A 213 28.17 19.95 -0.48
N LYS A 214 28.83 20.91 -1.15
CA LYS A 214 29.01 22.26 -0.59
C LYS A 214 27.65 22.97 -0.58
N PRO A 215 27.35 23.81 0.43
CA PRO A 215 26.06 24.51 0.54
C PRO A 215 25.72 25.43 -0.64
N GLU A 216 26.68 25.74 -1.51
CA GLU A 216 26.52 26.59 -2.69
C GLU A 216 26.08 25.81 -3.96
N CYS A 217 26.21 24.48 -3.99
CA CYS A 217 25.83 23.68 -5.16
C CYS A 217 24.33 23.33 -5.10
N GLN A 218 23.50 23.96 -5.96
CA GLN A 218 22.07 23.68 -6.07
C GLN A 218 21.70 23.06 -7.42
N GLY A 219 20.74 22.13 -7.42
CA GLY A 219 20.14 21.60 -8.64
C GLY A 219 20.90 20.40 -9.23
N LYS A 220 21.06 20.37 -10.56
CA LYS A 220 21.59 19.20 -11.32
C LYS A 220 23.02 18.82 -10.95
N ASP A 221 23.83 19.78 -10.48
CA ASP A 221 25.21 19.52 -10.06
C ASP A 221 25.28 18.69 -8.76
N LEU A 222 24.17 18.60 -8.02
CA LEU A 222 24.06 17.85 -6.77
C LEU A 222 23.63 16.39 -6.96
N LEU A 223 22.79 16.13 -7.97
CA LEU A 223 22.12 14.85 -8.16
C LEU A 223 21.99 14.53 -9.67
N ASP A 224 22.65 13.46 -10.12
CA ASP A 224 22.51 12.94 -11.48
C ASP A 224 21.24 12.06 -11.61
N LEU A 225 20.07 12.66 -11.38
CA LEU A 225 18.77 12.02 -11.55
C LEU A 225 17.99 12.71 -12.68
N ASN A 226 17.47 11.91 -13.61
CA ASN A 226 16.84 12.40 -14.84
C ASN A 226 15.32 12.56 -14.74
N ASP A 227 14.67 11.88 -13.79
CA ASP A 227 13.21 11.88 -13.65
C ASP A 227 12.78 12.22 -12.21
N PRO A 228 11.70 12.99 -12.00
CA PRO A 228 11.19 13.30 -10.66
C PRO A 228 10.80 12.06 -9.84
N ARG A 229 10.48 10.94 -10.46
CA ARG A 229 10.18 9.66 -9.77
C ARG A 229 11.42 9.05 -9.12
N ASP A 230 12.62 9.33 -9.65
CA ASP A 230 13.86 8.82 -9.07
C ASP A 230 14.10 9.40 -7.68
N ILE A 231 13.75 10.68 -7.51
CA ILE A 231 13.83 11.37 -6.21
C ILE A 231 12.88 10.73 -5.21
N GLU A 232 11.66 10.36 -5.63
CA GLU A 232 10.71 9.66 -4.77
C GLU A 232 11.28 8.30 -4.30
N ILE A 233 11.84 7.51 -5.21
CA ILE A 233 12.45 6.20 -4.90
C ILE A 233 13.57 6.36 -3.86
N VAL A 234 14.49 7.30 -4.08
CA VAL A 234 15.62 7.55 -3.16
C VAL A 234 15.14 8.09 -1.82
N ALA A 235 14.24 9.07 -1.82
CA ALA A 235 13.69 9.65 -0.59
C ALA A 235 12.92 8.60 0.23
N ARG A 236 12.27 7.64 -0.43
CA ARG A 236 11.64 6.47 0.20
C ARG A 236 12.64 5.56 0.87
N CYS A 237 13.77 5.27 0.25
CA CYS A 237 14.81 4.43 0.85
C CYS A 237 15.51 5.07 2.06
N CYS A 238 15.50 6.40 2.16
CA CYS A 238 16.05 7.11 3.33
C CYS A 238 15.16 7.01 4.59
N ARG A 239 13.88 6.68 4.44
CA ARG A 239 12.91 6.59 5.54
C ARG A 239 13.03 5.25 6.27
N VAL A 240 14.00 5.17 7.19
CA VAL A 240 14.19 4.00 8.06
C VAL A 240 13.30 4.10 9.29
N TRP A 241 12.65 3.01 9.65
CA TRP A 241 11.81 2.92 10.84
C TRP A 241 12.65 2.49 12.04
N LYS A 242 12.58 3.23 13.15
CA LYS A 242 13.19 2.85 14.43
C LYS A 242 12.31 1.82 15.15
N ASP A 243 11.02 2.14 15.28
CA ASP A 243 10.01 1.25 15.84
C ASP A 243 8.82 1.05 14.88
N MET A 244 7.80 0.32 15.33
CA MET A 244 6.56 0.14 14.56
C MET A 244 5.84 1.47 14.22
N TYR A 245 6.11 2.55 14.95
CA TYR A 245 5.38 3.81 14.84
C TYR A 245 6.27 5.03 14.59
N THR A 246 7.58 4.93 14.81
CA THR A 246 8.51 6.05 14.78
C THR A 246 9.50 5.90 13.62
N LEU A 247 9.62 6.95 12.82
CA LEU A 247 10.65 7.07 11.79
C LEU A 247 11.92 7.64 12.42
N ASP A 248 13.07 7.24 11.88
CA ASP A 248 14.34 7.82 12.26
C ASP A 248 14.40 9.31 11.85
N PRO A 249 14.58 10.26 12.80
CA PRO A 249 14.67 11.69 12.47
C PRO A 249 15.79 12.00 11.48
N ASP A 250 16.93 11.31 11.55
CA ASP A 250 18.05 11.54 10.64
C ASP A 250 17.70 11.12 9.21
N GLY A 251 17.03 9.97 9.06
CA GLY A 251 16.50 9.50 7.78
C GLY A 251 15.44 10.44 7.21
N VAL A 252 14.57 11.00 8.05
CA VAL A 252 13.56 12.00 7.65
C VAL A 252 14.22 13.29 7.15
N ASN A 253 15.24 13.79 7.85
CA ASN A 253 15.98 14.98 7.45
C ASN A 253 16.71 14.80 6.11
N LYS A 254 17.35 13.64 5.90
CA LYS A 254 17.97 13.30 4.61
C LYS A 254 16.95 13.23 3.48
N ALA A 255 15.80 12.59 3.72
CA ALA A 255 14.72 12.53 2.75
C ALA A 255 14.18 13.93 2.40
N LEU A 256 14.06 14.82 3.39
CA LEU A 256 13.62 16.20 3.17
C LEU A 256 14.61 16.99 2.31
N GLN A 257 15.92 16.89 2.60
CA GLN A 257 16.96 17.54 1.81
C GLN A 257 16.93 17.07 0.35
N LEU A 258 16.77 15.76 0.12
CA LEU A 258 16.64 15.19 -1.23
C LEU A 258 15.40 15.71 -1.97
N ILE A 259 14.26 15.80 -1.28
CA ILE A 259 13.02 16.33 -1.87
C ILE A 259 13.17 17.83 -2.19
N GLN A 260 13.82 18.60 -1.32
CA GLN A 260 14.09 20.02 -1.57
C GLN A 260 15.04 20.23 -2.76
N ALA A 261 16.12 19.44 -2.84
CA ALA A 261 17.00 19.40 -4.00
C ALA A 261 16.23 19.02 -5.28
N GLY A 262 15.32 18.06 -5.18
CA GLY A 262 14.46 17.65 -6.28
C GLY A 262 13.51 18.75 -6.78
N LEU A 263 12.97 19.57 -5.88
CA LEU A 263 12.16 20.75 -6.25
C LEU A 263 12.99 21.79 -7.00
N ALA A 264 14.25 21.99 -6.61
CA ALA A 264 15.16 22.88 -7.32
C ALA A 264 15.52 22.33 -8.72
N MET A 265 15.64 21.02 -8.88
CA MET A 265 15.91 20.39 -10.18
C MET A 265 14.69 20.36 -11.11
N PHE A 266 13.49 20.15 -10.57
CA PHE A 266 12.25 19.98 -11.33
C PHE A 266 11.15 20.96 -10.88
N PRO A 267 11.36 22.28 -11.00
CA PRO A 267 10.42 23.28 -10.50
C PRO A 267 9.07 23.27 -11.23
N ALA A 268 9.05 22.86 -12.51
CA ALA A 268 7.84 22.76 -13.32
C ALA A 268 7.05 21.45 -13.06
N SER A 269 7.58 20.51 -12.29
CA SER A 269 6.93 19.22 -12.08
C SER A 269 5.88 19.27 -10.97
N ALA A 270 4.60 19.21 -11.36
CA ALA A 270 3.50 19.11 -10.40
C ALA A 270 3.64 17.86 -9.49
N TYR A 271 4.19 16.76 -9.99
CA TYR A 271 4.44 15.55 -9.20
C TYR A 271 5.40 15.82 -8.04
N MET A 272 6.49 16.56 -8.29
CA MET A 272 7.49 16.84 -7.28
C MET A 272 6.95 17.75 -6.17
N VAL A 273 6.15 18.75 -6.54
CA VAL A 273 5.43 19.61 -5.58
C VAL A 273 4.45 18.81 -4.72
N LEU A 274 3.70 17.89 -5.33
CA LEU A 274 2.78 16.99 -4.62
C LEU A 274 3.52 16.01 -3.70
N LEU A 275 4.66 15.48 -4.12
CA LEU A 275 5.50 14.62 -3.27
C LEU A 275 5.94 15.37 -2.01
N HIS A 276 6.43 16.60 -2.18
CA HIS A 276 6.82 17.44 -1.06
C HIS A 276 5.63 17.79 -0.15
N ALA A 277 4.46 18.13 -0.73
CA ALA A 277 3.24 18.39 0.04
C ALA A 277 2.82 17.16 0.87
N ASN A 278 2.77 15.98 0.26
CA ASN A 278 2.45 14.73 0.94
C ASN A 278 3.45 14.41 2.06
N PHE A 279 4.74 14.70 1.85
CA PHE A 279 5.76 14.55 2.88
C PHE A 279 5.56 15.52 4.05
N MET A 280 5.25 16.79 3.80
CA MET A 280 4.97 17.76 4.86
C MET A 280 3.74 17.38 5.71
N ILE A 281 2.65 16.94 5.06
CA ILE A 281 1.40 16.58 5.74
C ILE A 281 1.63 15.35 6.61
N ASP A 282 2.08 14.24 6.01
CA ASP A 282 2.07 12.96 6.71
C ASP A 282 3.36 12.71 7.49
N VAL A 283 4.53 13.15 7.01
CA VAL A 283 5.83 12.91 7.67
C VAL A 283 6.15 13.97 8.70
N LEU A 284 6.11 15.25 8.32
CA LEU A 284 6.46 16.36 9.21
C LEU A 284 5.29 16.82 10.09
N GLY A 285 4.05 16.43 9.77
CA GLY A 285 2.86 16.82 10.52
C GLY A 285 2.41 18.26 10.28
N VAL A 286 3.00 18.97 9.31
CA VAL A 286 2.68 20.38 9.02
C VAL A 286 1.60 20.44 7.94
N SER A 287 0.36 20.11 8.32
CA SER A 287 -0.76 19.96 7.39
C SER A 287 -1.07 21.25 6.60
N GLN A 288 -1.06 22.40 7.26
CA GLN A 288 -1.40 23.69 6.65
C GLN A 288 -0.42 24.12 5.54
N SER A 289 0.89 23.98 5.77
CA SER A 289 1.90 24.29 4.75
C SER A 289 1.86 23.28 3.61
N GLY A 290 1.59 22.01 3.92
CA GLY A 290 1.31 20.95 2.96
C GLY A 290 0.15 21.27 2.03
N SER A 291 -1.00 21.66 2.58
CA SER A 291 -2.20 22.02 1.79
C SER A 291 -1.95 23.21 0.86
N ARG A 292 -1.25 24.26 1.32
CA ARG A 292 -0.84 25.39 0.45
C ARG A 292 -0.03 24.91 -0.75
N ARG A 293 0.84 23.92 -0.54
CA ARG A 293 1.69 23.37 -1.62
C ARG A 293 0.91 22.50 -2.60
N ILE A 294 -0.20 21.91 -2.19
CA ILE A 294 -1.15 21.24 -3.11
C ILE A 294 -1.80 22.29 -4.04
N GLU A 295 -2.11 23.48 -3.54
CA GLU A 295 -2.64 24.58 -4.38
C GLU A 295 -1.59 25.09 -5.37
N ASP A 296 -0.32 25.18 -4.96
CA ASP A 296 0.77 25.52 -5.87
C ASP A 296 0.92 24.48 -6.99
N ALA A 297 0.77 23.19 -6.69
CA ALA A 297 0.77 22.13 -7.70
C ALA A 297 -0.40 22.26 -8.70
N ARG A 298 -1.54 22.83 -8.28
CA ARG A 298 -2.69 23.08 -9.18
C ARG A 298 -2.34 24.07 -10.28
N LYS A 299 -1.51 25.07 -9.96
CA LYS A 299 -1.08 26.13 -10.91
C LYS A 299 -0.17 25.59 -12.01
N LEU A 300 0.48 24.45 -11.79
CA LEU A 300 1.43 23.83 -12.72
C LEU A 300 0.77 22.91 -13.77
N ASN A 301 -0.54 23.03 -14.03
CA ASN A 301 -1.30 22.21 -14.98
C ASN A 301 -1.02 20.69 -14.85
N PRO A 302 -1.34 20.08 -13.70
CA PRO A 302 -1.02 18.68 -13.45
C PRO A 302 -1.69 17.74 -14.46
N GLY A 303 -0.97 16.68 -14.87
CA GLY A 303 -1.55 15.58 -15.65
C GLY A 303 -2.60 14.78 -14.86
N VAL A 304 -3.33 13.89 -15.54
CA VAL A 304 -4.45 13.13 -14.96
C VAL A 304 -4.07 12.41 -13.66
N MET A 305 -2.91 11.75 -13.62
CA MET A 305 -2.44 11.03 -12.43
C MET A 305 -2.22 11.97 -11.23
N CYS A 306 -1.62 13.14 -11.47
CA CYS A 306 -1.39 14.13 -10.42
C CYS A 306 -2.70 14.74 -9.92
N ARG A 307 -3.67 15.00 -10.82
CA ARG A 307 -5.02 15.43 -10.44
C ARG A 307 -5.72 14.40 -9.58
N PHE A 308 -5.58 13.12 -9.91
CA PHE A 308 -6.16 12.04 -9.10
C PHE A 308 -5.53 11.97 -7.71
N MET A 309 -4.19 12.09 -7.57
CA MET A 309 -3.55 12.18 -6.25
C MET A 309 -4.06 13.38 -5.43
N MET A 310 -4.27 14.54 -6.06
CA MET A 310 -4.85 15.70 -5.41
C MET A 310 -6.28 15.43 -4.93
N PHE A 311 -7.09 14.76 -5.76
CA PHE A 311 -8.44 14.34 -5.40
C PHE A 311 -8.45 13.38 -4.20
N VAL A 312 -7.63 12.33 -4.23
CA VAL A 312 -7.50 11.38 -3.11
C VAL A 312 -7.11 12.11 -1.82
N ARG A 313 -6.21 13.10 -1.91
CA ARG A 313 -5.85 13.92 -0.75
C ARG A 313 -6.98 14.78 -0.23
N GLN A 314 -7.70 15.45 -1.11
CA GLN A 314 -8.86 16.22 -0.73
C GLN A 314 -9.93 15.33 -0.08
N GLN A 315 -10.15 14.12 -0.61
CA GLN A 315 -11.09 13.15 -0.05
C GLN A 315 -10.64 12.66 1.33
N GLN A 316 -9.36 12.32 1.52
CA GLN A 316 -8.82 11.94 2.83
C GLN A 316 -8.92 13.07 3.87
N ALA A 317 -8.66 14.32 3.46
CA ALA A 317 -8.81 15.47 4.34
C ALA A 317 -10.29 15.68 4.75
N THR A 318 -11.21 15.54 3.80
CA THR A 318 -12.66 15.63 4.04
C THR A 318 -13.14 14.50 4.96
N GLN A 319 -12.68 13.27 4.74
CA GLN A 319 -13.00 12.12 5.61
C GLN A 319 -12.46 12.30 7.02
N LYS A 320 -11.24 12.81 7.19
CA LYS A 320 -10.68 13.12 8.51
C LYS A 320 -11.46 14.23 9.23
N ALA A 321 -11.87 15.27 8.51
CA ALA A 321 -12.72 16.33 9.06
C ALA A 321 -14.11 15.81 9.47
N ALA A 322 -14.72 14.95 8.64
CA ALA A 322 -15.99 14.29 8.95
C ALA A 322 -15.85 13.33 10.16
N GLY A 323 -14.75 12.58 10.26
CA GLY A 323 -14.47 11.70 11.39
C GLY A 323 -14.28 12.44 12.72
N HIS A 324 -13.73 13.66 12.70
CA HIS A 324 -13.71 14.52 13.88
C HIS A 324 -15.09 15.06 14.27
N SER A 325 -16.02 15.14 13.31
CA SER A 325 -17.42 15.51 13.55
C SER A 325 -18.22 14.34 14.14
N ALA A 326 -17.78 13.10 13.89
CA ALA A 326 -18.32 11.86 14.45
C ALA A 326 -17.72 11.48 15.82
N ASN A 327 -17.05 12.42 16.49
CA ASN A 327 -16.54 12.23 17.86
C ASN A 327 -17.68 12.30 18.91
N ASP A 328 -18.93 12.45 18.45
CA ASP A 328 -20.13 11.98 19.14
C ASP A 328 -20.20 10.46 18.96
N GLY A 329 -19.95 9.71 20.03
CA GLY A 329 -19.75 8.25 20.02
C GLY A 329 -20.91 7.38 19.49
N ALA A 330 -21.91 7.97 18.85
CA ALA A 330 -23.03 7.30 18.18
C ALA A 330 -22.74 6.92 16.71
N ASN A 331 -21.67 7.41 16.07
CA ASN A 331 -21.43 7.09 14.64
C ASN A 331 -19.94 6.97 14.27
N MET A 332 -19.17 6.16 15.01
CA MET A 332 -17.78 5.89 14.66
C MET A 332 -17.70 4.87 13.51
N ASP A 333 -17.18 5.30 12.35
CA ASP A 333 -16.92 4.45 11.19
C ASP A 333 -16.10 3.20 11.58
N LEU A 334 -16.33 2.06 10.92
CA LEU A 334 -15.68 0.77 11.21
C LEU A 334 -14.15 0.90 11.22
N LEU A 335 -13.61 1.70 10.30
CA LEU A 335 -12.18 2.00 10.24
C LEU A 335 -11.69 2.77 11.48
N GLY A 336 -12.47 3.76 11.94
CA GLY A 336 -12.22 4.49 13.18
C GLY A 336 -12.27 3.58 14.41
N TYR A 337 -13.22 2.64 14.45
CA TYR A 337 -13.32 1.65 15.51
C TYR A 337 -12.11 0.70 15.57
N VAL A 338 -11.67 0.16 14.42
CA VAL A 338 -10.49 -0.71 14.36
C VAL A 338 -9.22 0.05 14.77
N GLU A 339 -9.08 1.31 14.35
CA GLU A 339 -7.96 2.15 14.76
C GLU A 339 -7.97 2.46 16.26
N TYR A 340 -9.13 2.82 16.81
CA TYR A 340 -9.34 3.00 18.25
C TYR A 340 -8.97 1.73 19.02
N GLN A 341 -9.51 0.57 18.63
CA GLN A 341 -9.26 -0.69 19.31
C GLN A 341 -7.78 -1.08 19.27
N ARG A 342 -7.08 -0.82 18.15
CA ARG A 342 -5.63 -1.03 18.03
C ARG A 342 -4.84 -0.12 18.98
N LYS A 343 -5.19 1.17 19.03
CA LYS A 343 -4.56 2.16 19.93
C LYS A 343 -4.83 1.82 21.41
N GLN A 344 -6.06 1.43 21.75
CA GLN A 344 -6.44 1.01 23.09
C GLN A 344 -5.66 -0.24 23.55
N ARG A 345 -5.53 -1.27 22.70
CA ARG A 345 -4.70 -2.46 22.99
C ARG A 345 -3.23 -2.10 23.27
N MET A 346 -2.67 -1.16 22.50
CA MET A 346 -1.31 -0.69 22.71
C MET A 346 -1.14 0.00 24.07
N VAL A 347 -2.06 0.90 24.42
CA VAL A 347 -2.07 1.61 25.70
C VAL A 347 -2.19 0.64 26.88
N LEU A 348 -3.09 -0.34 26.79
CA LEU A 348 -3.24 -1.37 27.83
C LEU A 348 -1.98 -2.23 28.00
N ARG A 349 -1.33 -2.60 26.90
CA ARG A 349 -0.05 -3.33 26.94
C ARG A 349 1.03 -2.53 27.68
N LEU A 350 1.23 -1.27 27.30
CA LEU A 350 2.24 -0.40 27.92
C LEU A 350 1.94 -0.11 29.39
N HIS A 351 0.66 0.10 29.73
CA HIS A 351 0.22 0.24 31.13
C HIS A 351 0.57 -1.01 31.95
N ARG A 352 0.29 -2.20 31.41
CA ARG A 352 0.63 -3.47 32.07
C ARG A 352 2.14 -3.67 32.22
N GLU A 353 2.92 -3.27 31.22
CA GLU A 353 4.38 -3.33 31.27
C GLU A 353 4.96 -2.42 32.37
N ALA A 354 4.40 -1.22 32.55
CA ALA A 354 4.78 -0.32 33.64
C ALA A 354 4.45 -0.91 35.03
N LEU A 355 3.24 -1.46 35.21
CA LEU A 355 2.87 -2.15 36.46
C LEU A 355 3.79 -3.34 36.74
N GLN A 356 4.11 -4.14 35.73
CA GLN A 356 4.96 -5.30 35.88
C GLN A 356 6.42 -4.91 36.21
N ALA A 357 6.93 -3.80 35.67
CA ALA A 357 8.23 -3.25 36.05
C ALA A 357 8.27 -2.85 37.54
N MET A 358 7.20 -2.21 38.03
CA MET A 358 7.06 -1.86 39.45
C MET A 358 6.97 -3.10 40.35
N CYS A 359 6.14 -4.07 40.00
CA CYS A 359 6.06 -5.33 40.75
C CYS A 359 7.41 -6.05 40.82
N ASN A 360 8.17 -6.08 39.71
CA ASN A 360 9.49 -6.72 39.69
C ASN A 360 10.51 -6.00 40.57
N PHE A 361 10.44 -4.67 40.65
CA PHE A 361 11.27 -3.88 41.58
C PHE A 361 10.95 -4.22 43.04
N TRP A 362 9.67 -4.24 43.40
CA TRP A 362 9.26 -4.60 44.77
C TRP A 362 9.62 -6.03 45.12
N LYS A 363 9.46 -6.98 44.18
CA LYS A 363 9.92 -8.37 44.37
C LYS A 363 11.43 -8.48 44.55
N ALA A 364 12.22 -7.63 43.89
CA ALA A 364 13.66 -7.61 44.06
C ALA A 364 14.07 -7.08 45.45
N LEU A 365 13.25 -6.21 46.05
CA LEU A 365 13.43 -5.71 47.42
C LEU A 365 12.99 -6.69 48.50
N ASP A 366 12.13 -7.65 48.17
CA ASP A 366 11.61 -8.67 49.07
C ASP A 366 12.62 -9.80 49.37
N VAL A 367 13.76 -9.81 48.66
CA VAL A 367 14.83 -10.80 48.84
C VAL A 367 15.84 -10.32 49.89
N SER A 368 16.31 -11.23 50.75
CA SER A 368 17.23 -10.94 51.88
C SER A 368 18.60 -10.37 51.50
N THR A 369 19.01 -10.49 50.23
CA THR A 369 20.23 -9.87 49.70
C THR A 369 19.92 -9.24 48.34
N VAL A 370 20.13 -7.93 48.21
CA VAL A 370 19.79 -7.18 47.00
C VAL A 370 21.04 -6.52 46.43
N SER A 371 21.33 -6.80 45.16
CA SER A 371 22.43 -6.14 44.45
C SER A 371 22.00 -4.75 43.99
N PHE A 372 22.78 -3.73 44.31
CA PHE A 372 22.52 -2.34 43.90
C PHE A 372 22.40 -2.19 42.37
N THR A 373 23.18 -2.95 41.59
CA THR A 373 23.13 -2.90 40.12
C THR A 373 21.82 -3.45 39.56
N GLN A 374 21.24 -4.47 40.21
CA GLN A 374 19.94 -5.03 39.83
C GLN A 374 18.81 -4.04 40.17
N LEU A 375 18.89 -3.39 41.33
CA LEU A 375 17.95 -2.34 41.75
C LEU A 375 17.98 -1.14 40.80
N SER A 376 19.17 -0.63 40.47
CA SER A 376 19.35 0.49 39.54
C SER A 376 18.80 0.16 38.15
N LYS A 377 19.03 -1.05 37.64
CA LYS A 377 18.48 -1.51 36.35
C LYS A 377 16.96 -1.66 36.39
N ALA A 378 16.40 -2.16 37.49
CA ALA A 378 14.96 -2.27 37.67
C ALA A 378 14.29 -0.89 37.73
N LEU A 379 14.91 0.08 38.42
CA LEU A 379 14.44 1.46 38.48
C LEU A 379 14.46 2.14 37.10
N GLY A 380 15.54 2.02 36.33
CA GLY A 380 15.59 2.55 34.97
C GLY A 380 14.56 1.89 34.02
N LYS A 381 14.20 0.63 34.28
CA LYS A 381 13.11 -0.05 33.56
C LYS A 381 11.72 0.51 33.93
N ILE A 382 11.51 0.91 35.19
CA ILE A 382 10.30 1.62 35.60
C ILE A 382 10.22 2.97 34.88
N GLU A 383 11.26 3.80 34.97
CA GLU A 383 11.24 5.14 34.35
C GLU A 383 10.96 5.09 32.84
N SER A 384 11.63 4.19 32.13
CA SER A 384 11.42 4.00 30.68
C SER A 384 10.00 3.51 30.35
N SER A 385 9.47 2.53 31.07
CA SER A 385 8.13 1.99 30.83
C SER A 385 7.01 2.98 31.18
N VAL A 386 7.17 3.74 32.28
CA VAL A 386 6.23 4.81 32.68
C VAL A 386 6.22 5.94 31.65
N SER A 387 7.40 6.38 31.18
CA SER A 387 7.51 7.41 30.15
C SER A 387 6.86 6.99 28.83
N GLN A 388 7.08 5.75 28.39
CA GLN A 388 6.44 5.20 27.19
C GLN A 388 4.91 5.10 27.32
N ALA A 389 4.42 4.61 28.46
CA ALA A 389 2.99 4.54 28.73
C ALA A 389 2.36 5.93 28.74
N GLN A 390 2.97 6.91 29.41
CA GLN A 390 2.48 8.29 29.45
C GLN A 390 2.41 8.93 28.05
N ALA A 391 3.47 8.75 27.23
CA ALA A 391 3.48 9.24 25.87
C ALA A 391 2.34 8.60 25.04
N ALA A 392 2.13 7.29 25.18
CA ALA A 392 1.04 6.60 24.49
C ALA A 392 -0.35 7.10 24.94
N TYR A 393 -0.58 7.30 26.23
CA TYR A 393 -1.85 7.84 26.74
C TYR A 393 -2.13 9.23 26.17
N ARG A 394 -1.15 10.14 26.14
CA ARG A 394 -1.32 11.49 25.58
C ARG A 394 -1.77 11.45 24.11
N VAL A 395 -1.08 10.67 23.28
CA VAL A 395 -1.40 10.52 21.86
C VAL A 395 -2.82 9.97 21.63
N VAL A 396 -3.25 9.00 22.46
CA VAL A 396 -4.60 8.42 22.30
C VAL A 396 -5.67 9.35 22.85
N LEU A 397 -5.43 10.07 23.94
CA LEU A 397 -6.36 11.05 24.51
C LEU A 397 -6.54 12.29 23.62
N GLU A 398 -5.51 12.71 22.89
CA GLU A 398 -5.63 13.77 21.86
C GLU A 398 -6.60 13.35 20.74
N SER A 399 -6.64 12.05 20.41
CA SER A 399 -7.50 11.53 19.34
C SER A 399 -8.90 11.13 19.84
N TYR A 400 -9.02 10.63 21.06
CA TYR A 400 -10.22 9.96 21.59
C TYR A 400 -10.57 10.43 23.01
N GLY A 401 -10.31 11.70 23.33
CA GLY A 401 -10.55 12.31 24.65
C GLY A 401 -12.03 12.33 25.06
N ASN A 402 -12.95 12.11 24.12
CA ASN A 402 -14.40 12.02 24.38
C ASN A 402 -14.83 10.64 24.91
N ASN A 403 -13.94 9.64 24.95
CA ASN A 403 -14.29 8.31 25.44
C ASN A 403 -14.09 8.21 26.96
N PRO A 404 -15.16 8.08 27.77
CA PRO A 404 -15.06 8.10 29.23
C PRO A 404 -14.26 6.91 29.79
N LYS A 405 -14.33 5.73 29.15
CA LYS A 405 -13.58 4.54 29.56
C LYS A 405 -12.06 4.76 29.43
N LEU A 406 -11.62 5.46 28.37
CA LEU A 406 -10.21 5.76 28.14
C LEU A 406 -9.70 6.83 29.12
N VAL A 407 -10.48 7.88 29.35
CA VAL A 407 -10.14 8.96 30.29
C VAL A 407 -10.01 8.41 31.71
N ARG A 408 -10.96 7.55 32.14
CA ARG A 408 -10.91 6.87 33.44
C ARG A 408 -9.71 5.93 33.56
N LEU A 409 -9.33 5.25 32.48
CA LEU A 409 -8.12 4.41 32.46
C LEU A 409 -6.84 5.22 32.66
N TYR A 410 -6.77 6.44 32.10
CA TYR A 410 -5.65 7.34 32.34
C TYR A 410 -5.63 7.88 33.78
N GLY A 411 -6.79 8.21 34.35
CA GLY A 411 -6.91 8.55 35.78
C GLY A 411 -6.33 7.45 36.68
N LYS A 412 -6.63 6.18 36.41
CA LYS A 412 -6.04 5.03 37.12
C LYS A 412 -4.52 4.93 36.93
N PHE A 413 -4.00 5.27 35.74
CA PHE A 413 -2.55 5.31 35.50
C PHE A 413 -1.87 6.40 36.34
N LEU A 414 -2.45 7.60 36.41
CA LEU A 414 -1.92 8.69 37.23
C LEU A 414 -1.92 8.35 38.71
N GLN A 415 -3.02 7.77 39.21
CA GLN A 415 -3.16 7.37 40.61
C GLN A 415 -2.20 6.23 40.98
N ASN A 416 -2.21 5.13 40.23
CA ASN A 416 -1.53 3.90 40.66
C ASN A 416 -0.04 3.85 40.30
N ILE A 417 0.35 4.51 39.20
CA ILE A 417 1.72 4.44 38.67
C ILE A 417 2.47 5.72 38.98
N LYS A 418 1.89 6.89 38.69
CA LYS A 418 2.56 8.17 38.95
C LYS A 418 2.36 8.72 40.37
N ASN A 419 1.47 8.10 41.15
CA ASN A 419 1.11 8.56 42.49
C ASN A 419 0.65 10.03 42.51
N ASP A 420 -0.15 10.43 41.51
CA ASP A 420 -0.72 11.76 41.37
C ASP A 420 -2.26 11.69 41.55
N PRO A 421 -2.76 11.67 42.80
CA PRO A 421 -4.19 11.54 43.08
C PRO A 421 -4.98 12.79 42.69
N TRP A 422 -4.34 13.97 42.72
CA TRP A 422 -4.98 15.24 42.37
C TRP A 422 -5.24 15.32 40.87
N GLY A 423 -4.21 15.04 40.05
CA GLY A 423 -4.39 14.93 38.61
C GLY A 423 -5.36 13.82 38.21
N ALA A 424 -5.31 12.66 38.89
CA ALA A 424 -6.26 11.57 38.64
C ALA A 424 -7.72 11.98 38.90
N SER A 425 -7.98 12.77 39.96
CA SER A 425 -9.33 13.23 40.31
C SER A 425 -9.93 14.12 39.23
N GLU A 426 -9.13 14.99 38.60
CA GLU A 426 -9.60 15.83 37.48
C GLU A 426 -10.04 14.99 36.28
N TYR A 427 -9.28 13.95 35.92
CA TYR A 427 -9.63 13.05 34.83
C TYR A 427 -10.81 12.13 35.18
N PHE A 428 -10.99 11.74 36.44
CA PHE A 428 -12.21 11.02 36.87
C PHE A 428 -13.45 11.89 36.74
N ALA A 429 -13.40 13.14 37.24
CA ALA A 429 -14.49 14.09 37.08
C ALA A 429 -14.77 14.40 35.59
N GLN A 430 -13.73 14.45 34.74
CA GLN A 430 -13.91 14.60 33.30
C GLN A 430 -14.57 13.37 32.68
N ALA A 431 -14.20 12.16 33.09
CA ALA A 431 -14.84 10.93 32.62
C ALA A 431 -16.32 10.84 33.03
N ASP A 432 -16.65 11.24 34.26
CA ASP A 432 -18.02 11.27 34.78
C ASP A 432 -18.88 12.27 33.97
N ARG A 433 -18.36 13.48 33.71
CA ARG A 433 -19.02 14.46 32.82
C ARG A 433 -19.27 13.91 31.41
N LEU A 434 -18.31 13.21 30.83
CA LEU A 434 -18.44 12.62 29.50
C LEU A 434 -19.46 11.45 29.49
N GLU A 435 -19.55 10.70 30.58
CA GLU A 435 -20.58 9.67 30.78
C GLU A 435 -21.98 10.28 30.90
N GLU A 436 -22.14 11.36 31.67
CA GLU A 436 -23.41 12.10 31.77
C GLU A 436 -23.86 12.65 30.41
N ILE A 437 -22.95 13.30 29.67
CA ILE A 437 -23.22 13.80 28.32
C ILE A 437 -23.65 12.65 27.40
N LYS A 438 -22.93 11.52 27.42
CA LYS A 438 -23.29 10.34 26.61
C LYS A 438 -24.67 9.80 26.99
N ASN A 439 -25.00 9.74 28.28
CA ASN A 439 -26.29 9.25 28.77
C ASN A 439 -27.44 10.20 28.37
N THR A 440 -27.22 11.51 28.37
CA THR A 440 -28.23 12.49 27.92
C THR A 440 -28.48 12.44 26.40
N VAL A 441 -27.47 12.08 25.60
CA VAL A 441 -27.60 11.91 24.14
C VAL A 441 -28.22 10.54 23.79
N SER A 442 -28.13 9.57 24.70
CA SER A 442 -28.67 8.20 24.55
C SER A 442 -30.18 8.08 24.81
N ASP A 443 -30.88 9.18 25.11
CA ASP A 443 -32.33 9.23 25.36
C ASP A 443 -33.14 9.18 24.04
N GLY A 444 -32.74 8.26 23.15
CA GLY A 444 -33.46 7.87 21.93
C GLY A 444 -34.63 6.94 22.25
N PRO A 445 -35.50 6.65 21.26
CA PRO A 445 -36.73 5.90 21.47
C PRO A 445 -36.48 4.57 22.21
N LEU A 446 -37.32 4.30 23.20
CA LEU A 446 -37.25 3.12 24.05
C LEU A 446 -37.77 1.89 23.29
N LEU A 447 -37.16 0.73 23.54
CA LEU A 447 -37.71 -0.57 23.15
C LEU A 447 -39.04 -0.84 23.89
N PRO A 448 -39.88 -1.78 23.42
CA PRO A 448 -41.16 -2.13 24.07
C PRO A 448 -41.02 -2.52 25.55
N ASP A 449 -39.84 -3.01 25.94
CA ASP A 449 -39.52 -3.44 27.31
C ASP A 449 -38.96 -2.29 28.18
N GLY A 450 -38.95 -1.05 27.68
CA GLY A 450 -38.53 0.15 28.43
C GLY A 450 -37.01 0.37 28.47
N THR A 451 -36.22 -0.38 27.72
CA THR A 451 -34.77 -0.20 27.58
C THR A 451 -34.44 0.85 26.51
N PRO A 452 -33.60 1.86 26.80
CA PRO A 452 -33.20 2.86 25.82
C PRO A 452 -32.28 2.25 24.76
N LEU A 453 -32.52 2.59 23.48
CA LEU A 453 -31.80 2.02 22.33
C LEU A 453 -30.26 2.18 22.45
N GLY A 454 -29.78 3.25 23.10
CA GLY A 454 -28.35 3.46 23.30
C GLY A 454 -27.68 2.55 24.34
N ARG A 455 -28.43 1.65 25.02
CA ARG A 455 -27.89 0.54 25.84
C ARG A 455 -27.82 -0.80 25.10
N MET A 456 -28.03 -0.83 23.78
CA MET A 456 -27.84 -2.03 22.94
C MET A 456 -26.45 -2.67 23.11
N ASP A 457 -25.42 -1.85 23.38
CA ASP A 457 -24.02 -2.28 23.58
C ASP A 457 -23.81 -3.12 24.87
N GLU A 458 -24.81 -3.21 25.75
CA GLU A 458 -24.78 -4.00 27.00
C GLU A 458 -25.56 -5.32 26.91
N MET A 459 -26.25 -5.60 25.79
CA MET A 459 -27.06 -6.82 25.62
C MET A 459 -26.34 -7.88 24.76
N ASP A 460 -26.35 -9.14 25.20
CA ASP A 460 -25.81 -10.29 24.46
C ASP A 460 -26.68 -10.73 23.25
N VAL A 461 -27.67 -9.93 22.86
CA VAL A 461 -28.64 -10.25 21.80
C VAL A 461 -28.64 -9.17 20.73
N ALA A 462 -28.40 -9.57 19.48
CA ALA A 462 -28.49 -8.66 18.33
C ALA A 462 -29.96 -8.42 17.96
N VAL A 463 -30.41 -7.17 18.03
CA VAL A 463 -31.74 -6.74 17.60
C VAL A 463 -31.58 -5.84 16.37
N LEU A 464 -32.38 -6.09 15.34
CA LEU A 464 -32.31 -5.40 14.05
C LEU A 464 -33.51 -4.46 13.94
N VAL A 465 -33.27 -3.14 14.01
CA VAL A 465 -34.35 -2.15 13.96
C VAL A 465 -34.45 -1.57 12.55
N LEU A 466 -35.61 -1.78 11.93
CA LEU A 466 -35.96 -1.26 10.61
C LEU A 466 -36.83 -0.02 10.79
N ASN A 467 -36.38 1.13 10.27
CA ASN A 467 -37.22 2.32 10.21
C ASN A 467 -38.35 2.14 9.17
N SER A 468 -39.43 2.92 9.29
CA SER A 468 -40.54 3.03 8.34
C SER A 468 -40.13 3.34 6.89
N THR A 469 -38.90 3.81 6.68
CA THR A 469 -38.27 4.05 5.37
C THR A 469 -37.39 2.88 4.86
N GLY A 470 -37.27 1.78 5.61
CA GLY A 470 -36.49 0.60 5.22
C GLY A 470 -34.99 0.68 5.51
N GLU A 471 -34.52 1.69 6.24
CA GLU A 471 -33.13 1.78 6.68
C GLU A 471 -32.88 0.93 7.92
N ILE A 472 -31.84 0.10 7.86
CA ILE A 472 -31.39 -0.76 8.96
C ILE A 472 -30.45 0.05 9.85
N GLN A 473 -30.84 0.28 11.10
CA GLN A 473 -29.95 0.79 12.14
C GLN A 473 -29.45 -0.42 12.94
N MET A 474 -28.13 -0.62 12.95
CA MET A 474 -27.43 -1.65 13.73
C MET A 474 -26.79 -1.04 14.96
#